data_AF-A0A419GC33-F1
#
_entry.id   AF-A0A419GC33-F1
#
_cell.length_a   1.000
_cell.length_b   1.000
_cell.length_c   1.000
_cell.angle_alpha   90.00
_cell.angle_beta   90.00
_cell.angle_gamma   90.00
#
_symmetry.space_group_name_H-M   'P 1'
#
loop_
_entity.id
_entity.type
_entity.pdbx_description
1 polymer ?
#
loop_
_entity_poly.entity_id
_entity_poly.type
_entity_poly.pdbx_seq_one_letter_code
_entity_poly.pdbx_strand_id
1 'polypeptide(L)'
;MILEIKREVLRRGITRICHFTPSRNLLHIASGGQGILATKHLTLDERAVFNPTDLLRLDNYPDHISCSIEYPNVWYFAKKRGEEIIFPDWVIMLIKPDYLWLKGTKFSPVNAARGSGYYIGEGLKAFQNLFSDHPDRNVVQNTCRVVLLMTRQKCWFPIK
;
A
#
# COMPACT_ATOMS: atom_id res chain seq x y z
N MET A 1 -3.07 16.42 14.90
CA MET A 1 -2.54 15.52 13.86
C MET A 1 -3.39 14.29 13.59
N ILE A 2 -3.53 13.31 14.51
CA ILE A 2 -4.35 12.08 14.28
C ILE A 2 -5.83 12.42 13.95
N LEU A 3 -6.42 13.35 14.71
CA LEU A 3 -7.82 13.77 14.52
C LEU A 3 -8.08 14.46 13.17
N GLU A 4 -7.07 15.10 12.57
CA GLU A 4 -7.25 15.89 11.34
C GLU A 4 -7.31 15.01 10.10
N ILE A 5 -6.40 14.02 10.00
CA ILE A 5 -6.44 13.04 8.90
C ILE A 5 -7.73 12.23 8.99
N LYS A 6 -8.16 11.80 10.19
CA LYS A 6 -9.44 11.12 10.38
C LYS A 6 -10.62 11.95 9.88
N ARG A 7 -10.66 13.26 10.18
CA ARG A 7 -11.71 14.17 9.68
C ARG A 7 -11.69 14.27 8.16
N GLU A 8 -10.52 14.43 7.55
CA GLU A 8 -10.40 14.48 6.09
C GLU A 8 -10.82 13.16 5.42
N VAL A 9 -10.47 12.02 6.00
CA VAL A 9 -10.90 10.69 5.54
C VAL A 9 -12.41 10.57 5.54
N LEU A 10 -13.08 10.94 6.64
CA LEU A 10 -14.53 10.93 6.75
C LEU A 10 -15.19 11.92 5.78
N ARG A 11 -14.67 13.15 5.71
CA ARG A 11 -15.18 14.22 4.83
C ARG A 11 -15.11 13.83 3.35
N ARG A 12 -14.08 13.07 2.96
CA ARG A 12 -13.87 12.60 1.58
C ARG A 12 -14.57 11.27 1.28
N GLY A 13 -15.21 10.64 2.26
CA GLY A 13 -15.87 9.35 2.10
C GLY A 13 -14.91 8.21 1.79
N ILE A 14 -13.68 8.25 2.32
CA ILE A 14 -12.71 7.16 2.14
C ILE A 14 -13.10 6.00 3.05
N THR A 15 -13.39 4.86 2.44
CA THR A 15 -13.94 3.65 3.06
C THR A 15 -12.92 2.52 3.14
N ARG A 16 -11.88 2.53 2.29
CA ARG A 16 -10.93 1.42 2.22
C ARG A 16 -9.53 1.83 1.74
N ILE A 17 -8.55 1.04 2.18
CA ILE A 17 -7.21 0.99 1.61
C ILE A 17 -7.11 -0.34 0.84
N CYS A 18 -6.49 -0.32 -0.33
CA CYS A 18 -6.32 -1.49 -1.18
C CYS A 18 -4.86 -1.95 -1.18
N HIS A 19 -4.62 -3.24 -1.00
CA HIS A 19 -3.33 -3.88 -1.23
C HIS A 19 -3.54 -5.12 -2.09
N PHE A 20 -2.75 -5.27 -3.15
CA PHE A 20 -2.84 -6.44 -4.02
C PHE A 20 -1.59 -7.30 -3.88
N THR A 21 -1.77 -8.61 -3.99
CA THR A 21 -0.69 -9.60 -3.84
C THR A 21 -1.08 -10.89 -4.57
N PRO A 22 -0.12 -11.71 -5.03
CA PRO A 22 -0.40 -13.05 -5.52
C PRO A 22 -1.21 -13.86 -4.50
N SER A 23 -2.19 -14.64 -4.95
CA SER A 23 -3.11 -15.39 -4.07
C SER A 23 -2.37 -16.35 -3.13
N ARG A 24 -1.25 -16.92 -3.56
CA ARG A 24 -0.36 -17.78 -2.75
C ARG A 24 0.16 -17.11 -1.47
N ASN A 25 0.32 -15.79 -1.49
CA ASN A 25 0.75 -15.05 -0.30
C ASN A 25 -0.38 -14.95 0.75
N LEU A 26 -1.64 -15.20 0.38
CA LEU A 26 -2.79 -15.04 1.26
C LEU A 26 -2.74 -16.00 2.46
N LEU A 27 -2.31 -17.25 2.25
CA LEU A 27 -2.20 -18.22 3.34
C LEU A 27 -1.22 -17.73 4.41
N HIS A 28 -0.06 -17.22 4.00
CA HIS A 28 0.93 -16.64 4.91
C HIS A 28 0.39 -15.42 5.64
N ILE A 29 -0.27 -14.52 4.92
CA ILE A 29 -0.87 -13.29 5.49
C ILE A 29 -1.95 -13.62 6.53
N ALA A 30 -2.79 -14.63 6.25
CA ALA A 30 -3.90 -15.01 7.12
C ALA A 30 -3.47 -15.86 8.32
N SER A 31 -2.52 -16.79 8.14
CA SER A 31 -2.20 -17.82 9.15
C SER A 31 -1.29 -17.32 10.28
N GLY A 32 -0.47 -16.29 10.03
CA GLY A 32 0.54 -15.84 11.01
C GLY A 32 0.01 -14.91 12.11
N GLY A 33 -1.25 -14.44 12.04
CA GLY A 33 -1.80 -13.43 12.98
C GLY A 33 -1.08 -12.07 12.95
N GLN A 34 -0.17 -11.88 11.99
CA GLN A 34 0.65 -10.68 11.79
C GLN A 34 0.07 -9.76 10.70
N GLY A 35 -0.76 -10.32 9.81
CA GLY A 35 -1.35 -9.61 8.68
C GLY A 35 -0.34 -9.38 7.57
N ILE A 36 -0.47 -8.27 6.85
CA ILE A 36 0.46 -7.90 5.79
C ILE A 36 1.74 -7.39 6.43
N LEU A 37 2.89 -7.93 6.01
CA LEU A 37 4.22 -7.48 6.42
C LEU A 37 4.98 -6.89 5.23
N ALA A 38 5.79 -5.87 5.50
CA ALA A 38 6.76 -5.39 4.53
C ALA A 38 7.93 -6.36 4.47
N THR A 39 8.54 -6.42 3.29
CA THR A 39 9.63 -7.34 2.96
C THR A 39 10.75 -7.35 4.00
N LYS A 40 11.09 -6.19 4.60
CA LYS A 40 12.14 -6.11 5.62
C LYS A 40 11.86 -6.95 6.87
N HIS A 41 10.59 -7.16 7.20
CA HIS A 41 10.16 -7.83 8.43
C HIS A 41 9.84 -9.32 8.26
N LEU A 42 9.89 -9.82 7.02
CA LEU A 42 9.77 -11.25 6.76
C LEU A 42 11.03 -11.97 7.27
N THR A 43 10.82 -13.04 8.04
CA THR A 43 11.84 -14.01 8.46
C THR A 43 12.44 -14.73 7.25
N LEU A 44 13.54 -15.47 7.45
CA LEU A 44 14.17 -16.25 6.37
C LEU A 44 13.20 -17.28 5.77
N ASP A 45 12.47 -18.00 6.61
CA ASP A 45 11.51 -19.01 6.17
C ASP A 45 10.32 -18.37 5.42
N GLU A 46 9.80 -17.24 5.90
CA GLU A 46 8.75 -16.50 5.20
C GLU A 46 9.23 -15.95 3.86
N ARG A 47 10.49 -15.48 3.75
CA ARG A 47 11.06 -15.02 2.49
C ARG A 47 11.25 -16.13 1.47
N ALA A 48 11.49 -17.36 1.90
CA ALA A 48 11.68 -18.50 1.00
C ALA A 48 10.40 -18.86 0.23
N VAL A 49 9.24 -18.55 0.82
CA VAL A 49 7.91 -18.87 0.26
C VAL A 49 7.10 -17.64 -0.16
N PHE A 50 7.51 -16.44 0.27
CA PHE A 50 6.91 -15.19 -0.14
C PHE A 50 7.39 -14.77 -1.53
N ASN A 51 6.44 -14.48 -2.41
CA ASN A 51 6.78 -13.89 -3.70
C ASN A 51 6.58 -12.36 -3.66
N PRO A 52 7.68 -11.58 -3.57
CA PRO A 52 7.60 -10.13 -3.57
C PRO A 52 7.11 -9.61 -4.92
N THR A 53 6.12 -8.72 -4.88
CA THR A 53 5.61 -8.03 -6.07
C THR A 53 6.56 -6.93 -6.55
N ASP A 54 7.32 -6.33 -5.64
CA ASP A 54 8.32 -5.29 -5.91
C ASP A 54 9.68 -5.69 -5.34
N LEU A 55 10.53 -6.25 -6.20
CA LEU A 55 11.90 -6.67 -5.85
C LEU A 55 12.87 -5.48 -5.73
N LEU A 56 12.66 -4.43 -6.53
CA LEU A 56 13.59 -3.31 -6.61
C LEU A 56 13.36 -2.29 -5.50
N ARG A 57 12.14 -2.21 -4.96
CA ARG A 57 11.76 -1.31 -3.85
C ARG A 57 12.30 0.11 -4.04
N LEU A 58 12.05 0.65 -5.23
CA LEU A 58 12.61 1.93 -5.67
C LEU A 58 12.13 3.13 -4.84
N ASP A 59 11.11 2.96 -4.00
CA ASP A 59 10.62 3.98 -3.08
C ASP A 59 11.57 4.25 -1.88
N ASN A 60 12.53 3.36 -1.60
CA ASN A 60 13.43 3.42 -0.45
C ASN A 60 12.75 3.29 0.94
N TYR A 61 11.54 2.70 1.03
CA TYR A 61 10.82 2.50 2.30
C TYR A 61 10.62 1.01 2.65
N PRO A 62 11.69 0.20 2.80
CA PRO A 62 11.62 -1.27 2.90
C PRO A 62 10.84 -1.79 4.13
N ASP A 63 10.66 -0.95 5.14
CA ASP A 63 9.87 -1.17 6.37
C ASP A 63 8.40 -0.76 6.25
N HIS A 64 7.95 -0.34 5.05
CA HIS A 64 6.57 0.03 4.76
C HIS A 64 5.94 -0.88 3.70
N ILE A 65 4.62 -0.99 3.79
CA ILE A 65 3.75 -1.70 2.85
C ILE A 65 3.15 -0.66 1.91
N SER A 66 3.32 -0.86 0.60
CA SER A 66 2.70 -0.01 -0.41
C SER A 66 1.24 -0.41 -0.63
N CYS A 67 0.35 0.55 -0.45
CA CYS A 67 -1.10 0.41 -0.59
C CYS A 67 -1.67 1.55 -1.43
N SER A 68 -2.90 1.41 -1.92
CA SER A 68 -3.62 2.45 -2.66
C SER A 68 -4.90 2.88 -1.93
N ILE A 69 -5.33 4.14 -2.06
CA ILE A 69 -6.59 4.63 -1.47
C ILE A 69 -7.77 4.33 -2.40
N GLU A 70 -8.87 3.81 -1.84
CA GLU A 70 -10.15 3.45 -2.48
C GLU A 70 -10.09 2.37 -3.56
N TYR A 71 -9.13 2.46 -4.49
CA TYR A 71 -8.98 1.56 -5.62
C TYR A 71 -7.52 1.07 -5.69
N PRO A 72 -7.27 -0.17 -6.13
CA PRO A 72 -5.93 -0.67 -6.32
C PRO A 72 -5.19 0.15 -7.37
N ASN A 73 -3.86 0.06 -7.38
CA ASN A 73 -3.10 0.62 -8.48
C ASN A 73 -3.33 -0.19 -9.77
N VAL A 74 -4.37 0.15 -10.55
CA VAL A 74 -4.83 -0.67 -11.68
C VAL A 74 -3.73 -0.87 -12.72
N TRP A 75 -2.97 0.19 -13.04
CA TRP A 75 -1.88 0.09 -13.99
C TRP A 75 -0.75 -0.83 -13.49
N TYR A 76 -0.30 -0.61 -12.25
CA TYR A 76 0.77 -1.42 -11.68
C TYR A 76 0.32 -2.87 -11.42
N PHE A 77 -0.95 -3.05 -11.05
CA PHE A 77 -1.58 -4.36 -10.89
C PHE A 77 -1.63 -5.12 -12.22
N ALA A 78 -2.10 -4.48 -13.29
CA ALA A 78 -2.12 -5.09 -14.63
C ALA A 78 -0.71 -5.47 -15.10
N LYS A 79 0.27 -4.57 -14.90
CA LYS A 79 1.68 -4.86 -15.19
C LYS A 79 2.17 -6.10 -14.44
N LYS A 80 1.97 -6.16 -13.12
CA LYS A 80 2.45 -7.27 -12.29
C LYS A 80 1.74 -8.58 -12.55
N ARG A 81 0.44 -8.53 -12.87
CA ARG A 81 -0.30 -9.70 -13.34
C ARG A 81 0.23 -10.26 -14.66
N GLY A 82 0.62 -9.40 -15.60
CA GLY A 82 1.19 -9.83 -16.87
C GLY A 82 2.59 -10.43 -16.77
N GLU A 83 3.34 -10.13 -15.70
CA GLU A 83 4.67 -10.71 -15.43
C GLU A 83 4.59 -12.12 -14.81
N GLU A 84 3.45 -12.51 -14.22
CA GLU A 84 3.28 -13.78 -13.52
C GLU A 84 2.59 -14.84 -14.40
N ILE A 85 3.36 -15.82 -14.88
CA ILE A 85 2.89 -16.83 -15.84
C ILE A 85 2.43 -18.11 -15.14
N ILE A 86 3.07 -18.49 -14.02
CA ILE A 86 2.92 -19.82 -13.41
C ILE A 86 1.70 -19.85 -12.47
N PHE A 87 1.53 -18.84 -11.62
CA PHE A 87 0.38 -18.73 -10.71
C PHE A 87 -0.32 -17.38 -10.90
N PRO A 88 -1.19 -17.25 -11.91
CA PRO A 88 -1.76 -15.98 -12.36
C PRO A 88 -2.88 -15.46 -11.45
N ASP A 89 -3.15 -16.13 -10.33
CA ASP A 89 -4.18 -15.76 -9.38
C ASP A 89 -3.69 -14.66 -8.43
N TRP A 90 -4.51 -13.62 -8.29
CA TRP A 90 -4.22 -12.47 -7.46
C TRP A 90 -5.42 -12.13 -6.59
N VAL A 91 -5.13 -11.55 -5.43
CA VAL A 91 -6.16 -11.04 -4.53
C VAL A 91 -5.93 -9.56 -4.28
N ILE A 92 -7.03 -8.83 -4.14
CA ILE A 92 -7.03 -7.43 -3.66
C ILE A 92 -7.66 -7.44 -2.28
N MET A 93 -6.85 -7.11 -1.29
CA MET A 93 -7.27 -7.00 0.09
C MET A 93 -7.75 -5.58 0.37
N LEU A 94 -8.91 -5.49 1.03
CA LEU A 94 -9.48 -4.24 1.51
C LEU A 94 -9.17 -4.10 3.00
N ILE A 95 -8.38 -3.09 3.32
CA ILE A 95 -7.92 -2.77 4.67
C ILE A 95 -8.75 -1.59 5.18
N LYS A 96 -9.06 -1.59 6.48
CA LYS A 96 -9.77 -0.49 7.11
C LYS A 96 -9.01 0.84 6.93
N PRO A 97 -9.72 1.98 6.81
CA PRO A 97 -9.07 3.28 6.60
C PRO A 97 -8.44 3.86 7.86
N ASP A 98 -8.57 3.22 9.03
CA ASP A 98 -7.99 3.66 10.29
C ASP A 98 -6.47 3.64 10.33
N TYR A 99 -5.86 2.81 9.48
CA TYR A 99 -4.43 2.85 9.23
C TYR A 99 -3.94 4.19 8.66
N LEU A 100 -4.80 5.01 8.04
CA LEU A 100 -4.40 6.31 7.48
C LEU A 100 -3.97 7.32 8.54
N TRP A 101 -4.42 7.21 9.79
CA TRP A 101 -4.05 8.16 10.85
C TRP A 101 -3.17 7.54 11.94
N LEU A 102 -2.57 6.38 11.67
CA LEU A 102 -1.59 5.79 12.57
C LEU A 102 -0.22 6.47 12.41
N LYS A 103 0.54 6.52 13.50
CA LYS A 103 1.89 7.11 13.54
C LYS A 103 2.81 6.38 12.54
N GLY A 104 3.59 7.12 11.76
CA GLY A 104 4.49 6.53 10.75
C GLY A 104 3.84 6.22 9.41
N THR A 105 2.54 6.50 9.23
CA THR A 105 1.89 6.41 7.93
C THR A 105 2.38 7.53 7.01
N LYS A 106 2.80 7.17 5.80
CA LYS A 106 3.28 8.11 4.79
C LYS A 106 2.38 8.12 3.56
N PHE A 107 2.42 9.23 2.84
CA PHE A 107 1.54 9.53 1.71
C PHE A 107 2.35 10.01 0.51
N SER A 108 2.00 9.53 -0.68
CA SER A 108 2.58 9.99 -1.93
C SER A 108 1.50 10.34 -2.96
N PRO A 109 1.52 11.56 -3.53
CA PRO A 109 0.54 12.01 -4.51
C PRO A 109 0.66 11.32 -5.89
N VAL A 110 1.73 10.55 -6.07
CA VAL A 110 2.09 9.75 -7.24
C VAL A 110 2.54 8.37 -6.78
N ASN A 111 2.85 7.45 -7.71
CA ASN A 111 3.47 6.17 -7.37
C ASN A 111 4.70 6.39 -6.46
N ALA A 112 4.81 5.64 -5.36
CA ALA A 112 5.90 5.77 -4.37
C ALA A 112 7.31 5.58 -4.99
N ALA A 113 7.43 4.78 -6.05
CA ALA A 113 8.69 4.62 -6.77
C ALA A 113 9.08 5.84 -7.64
N ARG A 114 8.13 6.74 -7.94
CA ARG A 114 8.39 7.94 -8.75
C ARG A 114 9.31 8.88 -7.97
N GLY A 115 10.41 9.29 -8.61
CA GLY A 115 11.42 10.14 -7.96
C GLY A 115 12.12 9.46 -6.79
N SER A 116 12.15 8.12 -6.77
CA SER A 116 12.80 7.32 -5.73
C SER A 116 12.36 7.66 -4.30
N GLY A 117 11.05 7.92 -4.15
CA GLY A 117 10.43 8.28 -2.88
C GLY A 117 10.46 9.77 -2.52
N TYR A 118 10.95 10.64 -3.40
CA TYR A 118 11.03 12.09 -3.18
C TYR A 118 9.69 12.74 -2.78
N TYR A 119 8.57 12.26 -3.33
CA TYR A 119 7.24 12.82 -3.07
C TYR A 119 6.54 12.25 -1.84
N ILE A 120 7.19 11.33 -1.10
CA ILE A 120 6.64 10.70 0.08
C ILE A 120 6.78 11.65 1.28
N GLY A 121 5.66 11.94 1.93
CA GLY A 121 5.64 12.76 3.14
C GLY A 121 4.74 12.18 4.22
N GLU A 122 4.78 12.78 5.41
CA GLU A 122 3.92 12.43 6.54
C GLU A 122 2.98 13.58 6.93
N GLY A 123 1.95 13.24 7.71
CA GLY A 123 1.04 14.22 8.30
C GLY A 123 -0.02 14.76 7.34
N LEU A 124 -0.78 15.75 7.83
CA LEU A 124 -1.98 16.26 7.16
C LEU A 124 -1.68 16.84 5.78
N LYS A 125 -0.59 17.59 5.64
CA LYS A 125 -0.20 18.21 4.36
C LYS A 125 0.09 17.14 3.30
N ALA A 126 0.85 16.10 3.66
CA ALA A 126 1.14 15.00 2.75
C ALA A 126 -0.13 14.21 2.39
N PHE A 127 -1.03 14.01 3.34
CA PHE A 127 -2.34 13.41 3.08
C PHE A 127 -3.17 14.25 2.10
N GLN A 128 -3.24 15.57 2.28
CA GLN A 128 -3.98 16.47 1.39
C GLN A 128 -3.40 16.47 -0.03
N ASN A 129 -2.06 16.38 -0.15
CA ASN A 129 -1.38 16.29 -1.45
C ASN A 129 -1.78 15.06 -2.27
N LEU A 130 -2.27 13.97 -1.64
CA LEU A 130 -2.85 12.84 -2.37
C LEU A 130 -3.96 13.28 -3.33
N PHE A 131 -4.62 14.40 -3.05
CA PHE A 131 -5.76 14.91 -3.80
C PHE A 131 -5.45 16.19 -4.58
N SER A 132 -4.26 16.78 -4.44
CA SER A 132 -3.86 17.96 -5.22
C SER A 132 -3.54 17.58 -6.66
N ASP A 133 -3.65 18.49 -7.62
CA ASP A 133 -3.07 18.24 -8.93
C ASP A 133 -1.55 18.19 -8.83
N HIS A 134 -0.92 17.28 -9.56
CA HIS A 134 0.52 17.11 -9.55
C HIS A 134 1.00 17.05 -11.00
N PRO A 135 2.00 17.85 -11.41
CA PRO A 135 2.45 17.91 -12.80
C PRO A 135 2.95 16.54 -13.32
N ASP A 136 3.55 15.75 -12.44
CA ASP A 136 3.95 14.38 -12.75
C ASP A 136 2.81 13.36 -12.78
N ARG A 137 1.52 13.73 -12.63
CA ARG A 137 0.41 12.79 -12.79
C ARG A 137 0.11 12.55 -14.27
N ASN A 138 0.54 11.40 -14.78
CA ASN A 138 0.04 10.87 -16.04
C ASN A 138 -1.29 10.13 -15.83
N VAL A 139 -2.28 10.41 -16.67
CA VAL A 139 -3.66 9.89 -16.59
C VAL A 139 -3.72 8.36 -16.52
N VAL A 140 -2.75 7.66 -17.12
CA VAL A 140 -2.74 6.19 -17.26
C VAL A 140 -1.97 5.47 -16.13
N GLN A 141 -0.96 6.10 -15.53
CA GLN A 141 -0.03 5.45 -14.58
C GLN A 141 -0.17 5.96 -13.13
N ASN A 142 -0.78 7.14 -12.95
CA ASN A 142 -0.75 7.90 -11.68
C ASN A 142 -2.13 8.21 -11.08
N THR A 143 -3.16 7.42 -11.39
CA THR A 143 -4.44 7.47 -10.64
C THR A 143 -4.30 6.98 -9.19
N CYS A 144 -3.14 6.48 -8.82
CA CYS A 144 -2.96 5.67 -7.62
C CYS A 144 -2.27 6.47 -6.54
N ARG A 145 -3.10 7.02 -5.67
CA ARG A 145 -2.70 7.62 -4.40
C ARG A 145 -2.07 6.52 -3.55
N VAL A 146 -0.76 6.61 -3.33
CA VAL A 146 -0.05 5.58 -2.56
C VAL A 146 -0.01 5.98 -1.09
N VAL A 147 -0.36 5.02 -0.25
CA VAL A 147 -0.18 5.07 1.20
C VAL A 147 0.87 4.04 1.55
N LEU A 148 1.84 4.44 2.36
CA LEU A 148 2.85 3.56 2.91
C LEU A 148 2.53 3.33 4.38
N LEU A 149 2.16 2.09 4.71
CA LEU A 149 1.83 1.68 6.08
C LEU A 149 3.06 1.06 6.75
N MET A 150 3.44 1.57 7.92
CA MET A 150 4.56 1.01 8.68
C MET A 150 4.17 -0.34 9.30
N THR A 151 4.99 -1.35 9.10
CA THR A 151 4.77 -2.76 9.50
C THR A 151 4.68 -3.04 10.99
N ARG A 152 5.12 -2.13 11.86
CA ARG A 152 5.02 -2.33 13.31
C ARG A 152 3.57 -2.32 13.81
N GLN A 153 2.61 -2.06 12.93
CA GLN A 153 1.19 -1.99 13.22
C GLN A 153 0.49 -3.18 12.57
N LYS A 154 0.04 -4.13 13.39
CA LYS A 154 -0.70 -5.32 12.93
C LYS A 154 -1.90 -4.87 12.10
N CYS A 155 -1.87 -5.13 10.79
CA CYS A 155 -2.98 -4.87 9.88
C CYS A 155 -4.00 -6.01 9.97
N TRP A 156 -4.99 -5.89 10.85
CA TRP A 156 -6.00 -6.94 11.06
C TRP A 156 -7.20 -6.76 10.14
N PHE A 157 -7.62 -7.86 9.53
CA PHE A 157 -8.93 -7.99 8.91
C PHE A 157 -9.96 -8.25 10.00
N PRO A 158 -11.07 -7.49 10.08
CA PRO A 158 -12.29 -8.03 10.63
C PRO A 158 -12.85 -8.95 9.56
N ILE A 159 -12.60 -10.25 9.68
CA ILE A 159 -13.52 -11.22 9.10
C ILE A 159 -14.78 -11.07 9.94
N LYS A 160 -15.84 -10.49 9.36
CA LYS A 160 -17.18 -10.56 9.94
C LYS A 160 -17.70 -11.98 9.78
#